data_AF-A0A8J3NNG7-F1
#
_entry.id   AF-A0A8J3NNG7-F1
#
_cell.length_a   1.000
_cell.length_b   1.000
_cell.length_c   1.000
_cell.angle_alpha   90.00
_cell.angle_beta   90.00
_cell.angle_gamma   90.00
#
_symmetry.space_group_name_H-M   'P 1'
#
loop_
_entity.id
_entity.type
_entity.pdbx_description
1 polymer ?
#
loop_
_entity_poly.entity_id
_entity_poly.type
_entity_poly.pdbx_seq_one_letter_code
_entity_poly.pdbx_strand_id
1 'polypeptide(L)'
;MFSPAGLVLAGLLFLAPFLAVSCDAPGGYGRAAPGGTTTYTGWDLATGGTPDVTEDHLLPAGQRRDDVLPPQPLAGTVLVVVVIGVLVAVGVGRARTRRGVVAALAAIAALFLLVNQATVRVLVEERLREQLSAPLPPGKEIGDFVHDQGGFAFSLLALVLVALGNLAGWVRLVRGPRDGDTRAVAEG
;
A
#
# COMPACT_ATOMS: atom_id res chain seq x y z
N MET A 1 -12.38 -14.60 12.52
CA MET A 1 -10.97 -14.71 13.00
C MET A 1 -10.11 -14.49 11.77
N PHE A 2 -9.44 -13.35 11.64
CA PHE A 2 -8.51 -13.18 10.52
C PHE A 2 -7.20 -13.88 10.90
N SER A 3 -6.84 -14.89 10.12
CA SER A 3 -5.60 -15.65 10.26
C SER A 3 -4.42 -14.80 9.77
N PRO A 4 -3.16 -15.19 10.05
CA PRO A 4 -1.97 -14.57 9.46
C PRO A 4 -2.06 -14.36 7.94
N ALA A 5 -2.89 -15.15 7.25
CA ALA A 5 -3.17 -15.03 5.83
C ALA A 5 -3.61 -13.63 5.40
N GLY A 6 -4.34 -12.88 6.23
CA GLY A 6 -4.75 -11.52 5.87
C GLY A 6 -3.58 -10.54 5.71
N LEU A 7 -2.57 -10.66 6.59
CA LEU A 7 -1.35 -9.87 6.49
C LEU A 7 -0.45 -10.34 5.35
N VAL A 8 -0.34 -11.66 5.15
CA VAL A 8 0.39 -12.22 4.00
C VAL A 8 -0.24 -11.74 2.69
N LEU A 9 -1.57 -11.79 2.59
CA LEU A 9 -2.30 -11.29 1.43
C LEU A 9 -2.05 -9.80 1.21
N ALA A 10 -2.09 -8.97 2.25
CA ALA A 10 -1.75 -7.55 2.14
C ALA A 10 -0.31 -7.35 1.63
N GLY A 11 0.64 -8.13 2.13
CA GLY A 11 2.03 -8.11 1.65
C GLY A 11 2.18 -8.55 0.19
N LEU A 12 1.43 -9.55 -0.26
CA LEU A 12 1.43 -9.97 -1.67
C LEU A 12 0.80 -8.91 -2.58
N LEU A 13 -0.32 -8.34 -2.16
CA LEU A 13 -0.99 -7.24 -2.87
C LEU A 13 -0.12 -5.99 -2.92
N PHE A 14 0.73 -5.77 -1.92
CA PHE A 14 1.72 -4.70 -1.92
C PHE A 14 2.73 -4.83 -3.08
N LEU A 15 3.06 -6.04 -3.52
CA LEU A 15 3.97 -6.27 -4.65
C LEU A 15 3.31 -6.07 -6.02
N ALA A 16 1.99 -5.87 -6.06
CA ALA A 16 1.27 -5.59 -7.29
C ALA A 16 1.49 -4.12 -7.75
N PRO A 17 0.97 -3.72 -8.93
CA PRO A 17 0.96 -2.32 -9.37
C PRO A 17 0.28 -1.36 -8.38
N PHE A 18 0.97 -0.29 -8.01
CA PHE A 18 0.53 0.72 -7.03
C PHE A 18 0.16 2.06 -7.65
N LEU A 19 0.98 2.50 -8.60
CA LEU A 19 0.81 3.77 -9.28
C LEU A 19 1.13 3.58 -10.74
N ALA A 20 0.37 4.22 -11.62
CA ALA A 20 0.72 4.30 -13.03
C ALA A 20 0.62 5.73 -13.56
N VAL A 21 1.47 6.04 -14.53
CA VAL A 21 1.33 7.22 -15.38
C VAL A 21 0.69 6.79 -16.70
N SER A 22 -0.42 7.44 -17.04
CA SER A 22 -1.28 7.13 -18.18
C SER A 22 -0.56 7.29 -19.53
N CYS A 23 -0.98 6.46 -20.49
CA CYS A 23 -0.59 6.52 -21.90
C CYS A 23 -0.90 7.84 -22.60
N ASP A 24 -1.85 8.61 -22.07
CA ASP A 24 -2.31 9.87 -22.65
C ASP A 24 -1.40 11.06 -22.27
N ALA A 25 -0.35 10.82 -21.46
CA ALA A 25 0.60 11.86 -21.08
C ALA A 25 1.28 12.48 -22.32
N PRO A 26 1.12 13.79 -22.57
CA PRO A 26 1.67 14.45 -23.76
C PRO A 26 3.20 14.35 -23.80
N GLY A 27 3.74 13.72 -24.85
CA GLY A 27 5.18 13.52 -24.98
C GLY A 27 5.75 12.34 -24.17
N GLY A 28 4.90 11.53 -23.55
CA GLY A 28 5.30 10.37 -22.76
C GLY A 28 5.82 10.72 -21.37
N TYR A 29 6.30 9.71 -20.64
CA TYR A 29 6.87 9.84 -19.30
C TYR A 29 8.01 8.84 -19.13
N GLY A 30 9.17 9.31 -18.65
CA GLY A 30 10.28 8.44 -18.37
C GLY A 30 10.85 7.77 -19.62
N ARG A 31 10.75 6.43 -19.63
CA ARG A 31 11.07 5.59 -20.79
C ARG A 31 9.87 5.31 -21.69
N ALA A 32 8.65 5.63 -21.28
CA ALA A 32 7.44 5.42 -22.07
C ALA A 32 7.24 6.56 -23.10
N ALA A 33 7.05 6.18 -24.36
CA ALA A 33 6.59 7.04 -25.44
C ALA A 33 5.09 7.34 -25.27
N PRO A 34 4.53 8.34 -25.98
CA PRO A 34 3.08 8.53 -26.02
C PRO A 34 2.36 7.23 -26.39
N GLY A 35 1.29 6.88 -25.66
CA GLY A 35 0.62 5.58 -25.77
C GLY A 35 1.12 4.52 -24.76
N GLY A 36 2.30 4.70 -24.17
CA GLY A 36 2.88 3.78 -23.19
C GLY A 36 2.50 4.09 -21.74
N THR A 37 2.34 3.06 -20.91
CA THR A 37 2.07 3.23 -19.48
C THR A 37 3.32 2.92 -18.67
N THR A 38 3.64 3.77 -17.69
CA THR A 38 4.72 3.51 -16.71
C THR A 38 4.10 3.10 -15.39
N THR A 39 4.48 1.94 -14.85
CA THR A 39 3.86 1.35 -13.66
C THR A 39 4.89 1.13 -12.56
N TYR A 40 4.57 1.60 -11.35
CA TYR A 40 5.36 1.37 -10.15
C TYR A 40 4.66 0.35 -9.27
N THR A 41 5.36 -0.73 -8.90
CA THR A 41 4.91 -1.66 -7.86
C THR A 41 5.27 -1.14 -6.47
N GLY A 42 4.67 -1.68 -5.41
CA GLY A 42 5.08 -1.32 -4.05
C GLY A 42 6.54 -1.67 -3.76
N TRP A 43 7.11 -2.69 -4.44
CA TRP A 43 8.52 -3.03 -4.32
C TRP A 43 9.43 -1.95 -4.92
N ASP A 44 9.08 -1.44 -6.09
CA ASP A 44 9.82 -0.34 -6.74
C ASP A 44 9.81 0.88 -5.84
N LEU A 45 8.68 1.20 -5.23
CA LEU A 45 8.57 2.30 -4.27
C LEU A 45 9.43 2.08 -3.02
N ALA A 46 9.44 0.86 -2.47
CA ALA A 46 10.20 0.55 -1.26
C ALA A 46 11.73 0.60 -1.48
N THR A 47 12.20 0.20 -2.66
CA THR A 47 13.63 0.02 -2.95
C THR A 47 14.23 1.07 -3.88
N GLY A 48 13.41 1.94 -4.47
CA GLY A 48 13.85 2.89 -5.49
C GLY A 48 14.16 2.19 -6.82
N GLY A 49 13.27 1.30 -7.23
CA GLY A 49 13.41 0.48 -8.43
C GLY A 49 13.08 1.21 -9.73
N THR A 50 13.39 0.56 -10.84
CA THR A 50 12.95 0.99 -12.18
C THR A 50 11.50 0.56 -12.40
N PRO A 51 10.58 1.46 -12.76
CA PRO A 51 9.21 1.07 -13.05
C PRO A 51 9.12 0.12 -14.25
N ASP A 52 8.02 -0.59 -14.37
CA ASP A 52 7.70 -1.35 -15.57
C ASP A 52 7.09 -0.44 -16.64
N VAL A 53 7.41 -0.67 -17.91
CA VAL A 53 6.93 0.13 -19.05
C VAL A 53 6.49 -0.81 -20.16
N THR A 54 5.34 -0.54 -20.77
CA THR A 54 4.85 -1.34 -21.91
C THR A 54 5.88 -1.36 -23.05
N GLU A 55 6.38 -2.56 -23.40
CA GLU A 55 7.54 -2.73 -24.28
C GLU A 55 7.35 -2.14 -25.69
N ASP A 56 6.14 -2.18 -26.21
CA ASP A 56 5.75 -1.70 -27.54
C ASP A 56 5.74 -0.17 -27.64
N HIS A 57 5.82 0.54 -26.51
CA HIS A 57 5.81 2.00 -26.42
C HIS A 57 7.05 2.53 -25.72
N LEU A 58 8.23 1.92 -25.90
CA LEU A 58 9.47 2.46 -25.37
C LEU A 58 10.03 3.60 -26.23
N LEU A 59 10.48 4.68 -25.58
CA LEU A 59 11.26 5.72 -26.22
C LEU A 59 12.59 5.16 -26.75
N PRO A 60 13.09 5.68 -27.89
CA PRO A 60 14.44 5.41 -28.35
C PRO A 60 15.47 5.71 -27.26
N ALA A 61 16.54 4.91 -27.16
CA ALA A 61 17.48 4.97 -26.04
C ALA A 61 18.05 6.36 -25.75
N GLY A 62 18.33 7.17 -26.78
CA GLY A 62 18.83 8.55 -26.63
C GLY A 62 17.79 9.59 -26.23
N GLN A 63 16.50 9.23 -26.17
CA GLN A 63 15.39 10.11 -25.77
C GLN A 63 14.78 9.70 -24.42
N ARG A 64 15.22 8.58 -23.84
CA ARG A 64 14.74 8.09 -22.54
C ARG A 64 15.11 9.08 -21.45
N ARG A 65 14.16 9.37 -20.59
CA ARG A 65 14.32 10.21 -19.40
C ARG A 65 14.33 9.33 -18.17
N ASP A 66 14.92 9.84 -17.09
CA ASP A 66 14.95 9.12 -15.83
C ASP A 66 13.54 9.03 -15.22
N ASP A 67 13.11 7.81 -14.94
CA ASP A 67 11.85 7.46 -14.26
C ASP A 67 12.10 6.72 -12.94
N VAL A 68 13.35 6.64 -12.48
CA VAL A 68 13.68 5.95 -11.24
C VAL A 68 13.31 6.82 -10.06
N LEU A 69 12.33 6.40 -9.25
CA LEU A 69 12.01 7.09 -8.01
C LEU A 69 13.05 6.75 -6.94
N PRO A 70 13.43 7.71 -6.06
CA PRO A 70 14.25 7.37 -4.91
C PRO A 70 13.48 6.40 -3.99
N PRO A 71 14.20 5.57 -3.21
CA PRO A 71 13.57 4.68 -2.23
C PRO A 71 12.65 5.48 -1.29
N GLN A 72 11.43 4.99 -1.10
CA GLN A 72 10.44 5.60 -0.21
C GLN A 72 10.49 4.91 1.15
N PRO A 73 11.03 5.57 2.21
CA PRO A 73 11.23 4.93 3.50
C PRO A 73 9.93 4.44 4.14
N LEU A 74 8.81 5.12 3.87
CA LEU A 74 7.49 4.73 4.37
C LEU A 74 7.02 3.41 3.75
N ALA A 75 7.19 3.22 2.43
CA ALA A 75 6.90 1.96 1.75
C ALA A 75 7.73 0.79 2.34
N GLY A 76 9.03 1.00 2.56
CA GLY A 76 9.89 0.02 3.24
C GLY A 76 9.42 -0.29 4.66
N THR A 77 8.98 0.74 5.40
CA THR A 77 8.45 0.59 6.76
C THR A 77 7.14 -0.21 6.77
N VAL A 78 6.25 -0.02 5.79
CA VAL A 78 5.02 -0.81 5.64
C VAL A 78 5.35 -2.30 5.49
N LEU A 79 6.29 -2.66 4.62
CA LEU A 79 6.74 -4.06 4.47
C LEU A 79 7.25 -4.65 5.79
N VAL A 80 8.11 -3.92 6.49
CA VAL A 80 8.65 -4.35 7.79
C VAL A 80 7.53 -4.55 8.82
N VAL A 81 6.59 -3.61 8.91
CA VAL A 81 5.44 -3.70 9.84
C VAL A 81 4.54 -4.89 9.50
N VAL A 82 4.29 -5.16 8.22
CA VAL A 82 3.53 -6.32 7.77
C VAL A 82 4.23 -7.63 8.17
N VAL A 83 5.54 -7.74 7.93
CA VAL A 83 6.33 -8.92 8.33
C VAL A 83 6.30 -9.12 9.85
N ILE A 84 6.52 -8.06 10.64
CA ILE A 84 6.41 -8.13 12.11
C ILE A 84 5.00 -8.57 12.52
N GLY A 85 3.96 -8.03 11.88
CA GLY A 85 2.58 -8.42 12.12
C GLY A 85 2.34 -9.91 11.89
N VAL A 86 2.89 -10.49 10.81
CA VAL A 86 2.80 -11.93 10.53
C VAL A 86 3.50 -12.73 11.62
N LEU A 87 4.73 -12.34 12.00
CA LEU A 87 5.49 -13.02 13.06
C LEU A 87 4.75 -12.98 14.40
N VAL A 88 4.16 -11.85 14.78
CA VAL A 88 3.34 -11.72 15.99
C VAL A 88 2.08 -12.58 15.90
N ALA A 89 1.42 -12.61 14.74
CA ALA A 89 0.22 -13.40 14.53
C ALA A 89 0.47 -14.91 14.67
N VAL A 90 1.67 -15.38 14.35
CA VAL A 90 2.07 -16.80 14.47
C VAL A 90 2.66 -17.10 15.85
N GLY A 91 3.58 -16.26 16.35
CA GLY A 91 4.37 -16.56 17.55
C GLY A 91 3.68 -16.30 18.88
N VAL A 92 2.66 -15.44 18.94
CA VAL A 92 2.01 -15.09 20.20
C VAL A 92 0.83 -16.01 20.51
N GLY A 93 1.01 -16.90 21.49
CA GLY A 93 -0.02 -17.85 21.93
C GLY A 93 -1.24 -17.20 22.61
N ARG A 94 -1.04 -16.08 23.33
CA ARG A 94 -2.12 -15.37 24.04
C ARG A 94 -3.01 -14.61 23.06
N ALA A 95 -4.22 -15.13 22.82
CA ALA A 95 -5.16 -14.59 21.83
C ALA A 95 -5.50 -13.09 22.03
N ARG A 96 -5.64 -12.62 23.28
CA ARG A 96 -5.92 -11.22 23.58
C ARG A 96 -4.78 -10.30 23.14
N THR A 97 -3.55 -10.59 23.58
CA THR A 97 -2.36 -9.81 23.21
C THR A 97 -2.12 -9.86 21.70
N ARG A 98 -2.19 -11.05 21.10
CA ARG A 98 -2.02 -11.24 19.66
C ARG A 98 -2.96 -10.36 18.85
N ARG A 99 -4.27 -10.41 19.13
CA ARG A 99 -5.27 -9.63 18.37
C ARG A 99 -5.07 -8.13 18.54
N GLY A 100 -4.82 -7.65 19.75
CA GLY A 100 -4.58 -6.23 20.00
C GLY A 100 -3.37 -5.70 19.24
N VAL A 101 -2.24 -6.41 19.30
CA VAL A 101 -1.00 -6.01 18.61
C VAL A 101 -1.14 -6.08 17.09
N VAL A 102 -1.71 -7.16 16.54
CA VAL A 102 -1.94 -7.29 15.09
C VAL A 102 -2.87 -6.19 14.58
N ALA A 103 -3.92 -5.85 15.33
CA ALA A 103 -4.82 -4.76 14.96
C ALA A 103 -4.07 -3.41 14.87
N ALA A 104 -3.23 -3.12 15.87
CA ALA A 104 -2.45 -1.89 15.91
C ALA A 104 -1.43 -1.82 14.76
N LEU A 105 -0.67 -2.90 14.53
CA LEU A 105 0.32 -2.95 13.43
C LEU A 105 -0.34 -2.81 12.06
N ALA A 106 -1.47 -3.47 11.82
CA ALA A 106 -2.20 -3.34 10.56
C ALA A 106 -2.74 -1.91 10.34
N ALA A 107 -3.23 -1.25 11.40
CA ALA A 107 -3.66 0.15 11.32
C ALA A 107 -2.50 1.11 11.05
N ILE A 108 -1.35 0.91 11.69
CA ILE A 108 -0.13 1.71 11.45
C ILE A 108 0.35 1.52 10.01
N ALA A 109 0.40 0.27 9.52
CA ALA A 109 0.76 -0.02 8.14
C ALA A 109 -0.19 0.66 7.14
N ALA A 110 -1.51 0.61 7.38
CA ALA A 110 -2.50 1.27 6.53
C ALA A 110 -2.29 2.79 6.49
N LEU A 111 -2.01 3.42 7.64
CA LEU A 111 -1.73 4.85 7.71
C LEU A 111 -0.45 5.21 6.94
N PHE A 112 0.63 4.47 7.15
CA PHE A 112 1.89 4.71 6.42
C PHE A 112 1.73 4.50 4.93
N LEU A 113 0.91 3.52 4.51
CA LEU A 113 0.60 3.29 3.11
C LEU A 113 -0.12 4.49 2.47
N LEU A 114 -1.10 5.07 3.17
CA LEU A 114 -1.81 6.27 2.72
C LEU A 114 -0.87 7.47 2.56
N VAL A 115 -0.03 7.72 3.57
CA VAL A 115 0.93 8.82 3.54
C VAL A 115 1.94 8.61 2.41
N ASN A 116 2.46 7.39 2.27
CA ASN A 116 3.38 7.05 1.19
C ASN A 116 2.77 7.29 -0.20
N GLN A 117 1.52 6.86 -0.41
CA GLN A 117 0.85 7.05 -1.70
C GLN A 117 0.67 8.53 -2.04
N ALA A 118 0.26 9.35 -1.07
CA ALA A 118 0.14 10.79 -1.26
C ALA A 118 1.48 11.44 -1.64
N THR A 119 2.57 11.07 -0.95
CA THR A 119 3.92 11.59 -1.25
C THR A 119 4.42 11.16 -2.63
N VAL A 120 4.28 9.88 -2.96
CA VAL A 120 4.70 9.33 -4.27
C VAL A 120 3.93 9.98 -5.40
N ARG A 121 2.62 10.20 -5.24
CA ARG A 121 1.80 10.87 -6.24
C ARG A 121 2.30 12.29 -6.52
N VAL A 122 2.56 13.09 -5.48
CA VAL A 122 3.10 14.45 -5.64
C VAL A 122 4.45 14.43 -6.37
N LEU A 123 5.34 13.52 -5.99
CA LEU A 123 6.66 13.39 -6.62
C LEU A 123 6.56 13.01 -8.10
N VAL A 124 5.66 12.09 -8.45
CA VAL A 124 5.44 11.67 -9.84
C VAL A 124 4.79 12.79 -10.65
N GLU A 125 3.82 13.52 -10.08
CA GLU A 125 3.22 14.69 -10.73
C GLU A 125 4.26 15.81 -10.98
N GLU A 126 5.15 16.07 -10.02
CA GLU A 126 6.26 17.03 -10.19
C GLU A 126 7.21 16.61 -11.32
N ARG A 127 7.63 15.35 -11.34
CA ARG A 127 8.48 14.83 -12.42
C ARG A 127 7.77 14.83 -13.78
N LEU A 128 6.49 14.48 -13.80
CA LEU A 128 5.70 14.55 -15.04
C LEU A 128 5.67 15.99 -15.55
N ARG A 129 5.45 16.97 -14.67
CA ARG A 129 5.51 18.41 -15.01
C ARG A 129 6.83 18.81 -15.65
N GLU A 130 7.95 18.35 -15.09
CA GLU A 130 9.29 18.64 -15.61
C GLU A 130 9.55 17.99 -16.97
N GLN A 131 8.93 16.84 -17.24
CA GLN A 131 9.13 16.08 -18.46
C GLN A 131 8.15 16.43 -19.59
N LEU A 132 7.11 17.23 -19.34
CA LEU A 132 6.17 17.64 -20.38
C LEU A 132 6.89 18.47 -21.45
N SER A 133 6.98 17.91 -22.66
CA SER A 133 7.50 18.60 -23.84
C SER A 133 6.41 19.24 -24.70
N ALA A 134 5.14 19.00 -24.36
CA ALA A 134 3.97 19.51 -25.06
C ALA A 134 2.96 20.10 -24.05
N PRO A 135 2.14 21.09 -24.45
CA PRO A 135 1.11 21.62 -23.58
C PRO A 135 0.06 20.54 -23.25
N LEU A 136 -0.51 20.64 -22.05
CA LEU A 136 -1.59 19.76 -21.62
C LEU A 136 -2.84 19.98 -22.50
N PRO A 137 -3.64 18.94 -22.76
CA PRO A 137 -4.93 19.08 -23.43
C PRO A 137 -5.84 20.06 -22.65
N PRO A 138 -6.71 20.83 -23.34
CA PRO A 138 -7.62 21.76 -22.68
C PRO A 138 -8.47 21.07 -21.59
N GLY A 139 -8.49 21.64 -20.39
CA GLY A 139 -9.26 21.12 -19.26
C GLY A 139 -8.67 19.88 -18.56
N LYS A 140 -7.44 19.48 -18.90
CA LYS A 140 -6.70 18.42 -18.20
C LYS A 140 -5.65 19.00 -17.27
N GLU A 141 -5.53 18.38 -16.09
CA GLU A 141 -4.47 18.67 -15.12
C GLU A 141 -3.46 17.53 -15.07
N ILE A 142 -2.27 17.78 -14.51
CA ILE A 142 -1.20 16.77 -14.42
C ILE A 142 -1.65 15.54 -13.61
N GLY A 143 -2.42 15.78 -12.55
CA GLY A 143 -2.98 14.71 -11.72
C GLY A 143 -3.97 13.80 -12.46
N ASP A 144 -4.50 14.22 -13.61
CA ASP A 144 -5.38 13.38 -14.44
C ASP A 144 -4.62 12.27 -15.18
N PHE A 145 -3.29 12.35 -15.25
CA PHE A 145 -2.44 11.36 -15.89
C PHE A 145 -1.76 10.43 -14.88
N VAL A 146 -1.97 10.65 -13.58
CA VAL A 146 -1.40 9.83 -12.51
C VAL A 146 -2.52 9.10 -11.79
N HIS A 147 -2.51 7.78 -11.89
CA HIS A 147 -3.59 6.93 -11.38
C HIS A 147 -3.07 5.96 -10.33
N ASP A 148 -3.83 5.86 -9.24
CA ASP A 148 -3.65 4.78 -8.27
C ASP A 148 -4.12 3.46 -8.91
N GLN A 149 -3.30 2.42 -8.76
CA GLN A 149 -3.57 1.10 -9.30
C GLN A 149 -4.20 0.18 -8.25
N GLY A 150 -4.73 -0.96 -8.71
CA GLY A 150 -5.44 -1.91 -7.85
C GLY A 150 -4.63 -2.41 -6.65
N GLY A 151 -3.30 -2.58 -6.80
CA GLY A 151 -2.44 -3.07 -5.71
C GLY A 151 -2.49 -2.18 -4.47
N PHE A 152 -2.50 -0.86 -4.64
CA PHE A 152 -2.66 0.09 -3.54
C PHE A 152 -4.02 -0.09 -2.84
N ALA A 153 -5.11 -0.04 -3.60
CA ALA A 153 -6.47 -0.11 -3.04
C ALA A 153 -6.73 -1.45 -2.35
N PHE A 154 -6.32 -2.56 -2.95
CA PHE A 154 -6.51 -3.90 -2.37
C PHE A 154 -5.62 -4.14 -1.16
N SER A 155 -4.36 -3.69 -1.18
CA SER A 155 -3.47 -3.76 -0.01
C SER A 155 -4.04 -2.96 1.16
N LEU A 156 -4.47 -1.72 0.91
CA LEU A 156 -5.09 -0.86 1.92
C LEU A 156 -6.35 -1.51 2.51
N LEU A 157 -7.24 -2.01 1.65
CA LEU A 157 -8.46 -2.69 2.09
C LEU A 157 -8.14 -3.92 2.95
N ALA A 158 -7.18 -4.75 2.53
CA ALA A 158 -6.76 -5.92 3.29
C ALA A 158 -6.23 -5.53 4.69
N LEU A 159 -5.38 -4.50 4.79
CA LEU A 159 -4.87 -3.99 6.06
C LEU A 159 -6.00 -3.47 6.97
N VAL A 160 -6.95 -2.70 6.42
CA VAL A 160 -8.10 -2.20 7.17
C VAL A 160 -8.98 -3.33 7.69
N LEU A 161 -9.27 -4.34 6.87
CA LEU A 161 -10.05 -5.51 7.29
C LEU A 161 -9.34 -6.33 8.39
N VAL A 162 -8.02 -6.51 8.28
CA VAL A 162 -7.22 -7.15 9.32
C VAL A 162 -7.27 -6.33 10.61
N ALA A 163 -7.13 -5.01 10.53
CA ALA A 163 -7.17 -4.11 11.69
C ALA A 163 -8.52 -4.20 12.40
N LEU A 164 -9.63 -3.96 11.68
CA LEU A 164 -10.98 -3.98 12.22
C LEU A 164 -11.37 -5.35 12.77
N GLY A 165 -11.05 -6.41 12.04
CA GLY A 165 -11.39 -7.78 12.43
C GLY A 165 -10.65 -8.24 13.69
N ASN A 166 -9.37 -7.89 13.82
CA ASN A 166 -8.59 -8.18 15.04
C ASN A 166 -9.04 -7.29 16.20
N LEU A 167 -9.34 -6.01 15.96
CA LEU A 167 -9.84 -5.08 16.97
C LEU A 167 -11.18 -5.55 17.55
N ALA A 168 -12.15 -5.89 16.70
CA ALA A 168 -13.44 -6.43 17.12
C ALA A 168 -13.26 -7.73 17.93
N GLY A 169 -12.37 -8.62 17.48
CA GLY A 169 -12.02 -9.85 18.19
C GLY A 169 -11.33 -9.60 19.53
N TRP A 170 -10.57 -8.52 19.67
CA TRP A 170 -9.92 -8.11 20.92
C TRP A 170 -10.94 -7.54 21.90
N VAL A 171 -11.81 -6.62 21.46
CA VAL A 171 -12.86 -6.00 22.28
C VAL A 171 -13.80 -7.06 22.88
N ARG A 172 -14.18 -8.09 22.11
CA ARG A 172 -15.00 -9.21 22.61
C ARG A 172 -14.31 -9.99 23.74
N LEU A 173 -12.99 -10.18 23.67
CA LEU A 173 -12.21 -10.86 24.71
C LEU A 173 -12.04 -9.98 25.97
N VAL A 174 -12.00 -8.66 25.80
CA VAL A 174 -11.90 -7.72 26.92
C VAL A 174 -13.23 -7.62 27.67
N ARG A 175 -14.35 -7.71 26.96
CA ARG A 175 -15.72 -7.59 27.51
C ARG A 175 -16.35 -8.90 27.97
N GLY A 176 -15.67 -10.04 27.85
CA GLY A 176 -16.19 -11.34 28.29
C GLY A 176 -16.62 -11.30 29.78
N PRO A 177 -17.64 -12.09 30.17
CA PRO A 177 -18.17 -12.06 31.54
C PRO A 177 -17.02 -12.23 32.52
N ARG A 178 -16.91 -11.30 33.49
CA ARG A 178 -16.11 -11.58 34.68
C ARG A 178 -16.84 -12.73 35.38
N ASP A 179 -16.27 -13.93 35.35
CA ASP A 179 -16.79 -15.16 35.99
C ASP A 179 -16.91 -15.07 37.53
N GLY A 180 -17.13 -13.87 38.08
CA GLY A 180 -17.30 -13.61 39.51
C GLY A 180 -18.74 -13.71 40.00
N ASP A 181 -19.74 -13.76 39.12
CA ASP A 181 -21.16 -13.69 39.52
C ASP A 181 -21.83 -15.06 39.71
N THR A 182 -21.17 -16.17 39.35
CA THR A 182 -21.76 -17.52 39.46
C THR A 182 -21.52 -18.21 40.80
N ARG A 183 -20.72 -17.63 41.71
CA ARG A 183 -20.49 -18.21 43.05
C ARG A 183 -21.49 -17.74 44.12
N ALA A 184 -22.30 -16.73 43.87
CA ALA A 184 -23.23 -16.19 44.87
C ALA A 184 -24.58 -16.93 44.98
N VAL A 185 -24.85 -17.92 44.12
CA VAL A 185 -26.18 -18.59 44.06
C VAL A 185 -26.14 -20.04 44.58
N ALA A 186 -24.97 -20.59 44.90
CA ALA A 186 -24.84 -21.98 45.36
C ALA A 186 -24.78 -22.15 46.90
N GLU A 187 -24.88 -21.07 47.68
CA GLU A 187 -24.79 -21.11 49.16
C GLU A 187 -26.00 -20.48 49.88
N GLY A 188 -27.15 -20.32 49.20
CA GLY A 188 -28.38 -19.75 49.77
C GLY A 188 -29.55 -20.71 49.80
#